data_AF-A0A823X7C7-F1
#
_entry.id   AF-A0A823X7C7-F1
#
_cell.length_a   1.000
_cell.length_b   1.000
_cell.length_c   1.000
_cell.angle_alpha   90.00
_cell.angle_beta   90.00
_cell.angle_gamma   90.00
#
_symmetry.space_group_name_H-M   'P 1'
#
loop_
_entity.id
_entity.type
_entity.pdbx_description
1 polymer ?
#
loop_
_entity_poly.entity_id
_entity_poly.type
_entity_poly.pdbx_seq_one_letter_code
_entity_poly.pdbx_strand_id
1 'polypeptide(L)'
;MRYYKMMYNYNHNDVDNWHSCDLVDIKNNDKYALLESKPITNWQTPSFEIDKDGGNILTDLIHNDCGWRIVSPKFINLMQDLIKD
;
A
#
# COMPACT_ATOMS: atom_id res chain seq x y z
N MET A 1 -21.84 -5.06 -10.04
CA MET A 1 -20.58 -4.90 -9.31
C MET A 1 -19.55 -5.84 -9.91
N ARG A 2 -18.38 -5.34 -10.33
CA ARG A 2 -17.27 -6.18 -10.81
C ARG A 2 -16.28 -6.36 -9.67
N TYR A 3 -15.90 -7.61 -9.39
CA TYR A 3 -14.89 -7.93 -8.39
C TYR A 3 -13.60 -8.30 -9.11
N TYR A 4 -12.50 -7.65 -8.73
CA TYR A 4 -11.17 -7.95 -9.25
C TYR A 4 -10.41 -8.76 -8.20
N LYS A 5 -9.73 -9.83 -8.61
CA LYS A 5 -8.86 -10.60 -7.72
C LYS A 5 -7.68 -9.71 -7.33
N MET A 6 -7.51 -9.48 -6.04
CA MET A 6 -6.31 -8.83 -5.53
C MET A 6 -5.12 -9.77 -5.76
N MET A 7 -4.11 -9.30 -6.49
CA MET A 7 -2.94 -10.12 -6.81
C MET A 7 -2.09 -10.44 -5.56
N TYR A 8 -2.25 -9.65 -4.49
CA TYR A 8 -1.63 -9.89 -3.19
C TYR A 8 -2.62 -10.59 -2.25
N ASN A 9 -2.33 -11.83 -1.86
CA ASN A 9 -3.19 -12.62 -0.96
C ASN A 9 -2.49 -13.02 0.35
N TYR A 10 -1.44 -12.32 0.79
CA TYR A 10 -0.64 -12.59 2.01
C TYR A 10 0.11 -13.95 1.99
N ASN A 11 -0.35 -14.91 1.20
CA ASN A 11 0.39 -16.13 0.87
C ASN A 11 1.43 -15.78 -0.19
N HIS A 12 2.67 -15.57 0.23
CA HIS A 12 3.84 -15.23 -0.59
C HIS A 12 4.18 -16.22 -1.74
N ASN A 13 3.32 -17.20 -2.02
CA ASN A 13 3.55 -18.30 -2.94
C ASN A 13 2.93 -18.07 -4.32
N ASP A 14 2.08 -17.05 -4.51
CA ASP A 14 1.30 -16.86 -5.73
C ASP A 14 1.78 -15.69 -6.62
N VAL A 15 2.79 -14.93 -6.19
CA VAL A 15 3.30 -13.76 -6.92
C VAL A 15 4.82 -13.70 -6.78
N ASP A 16 5.55 -14.02 -7.84
CA ASP A 16 7.02 -13.99 -7.85
C ASP A 16 7.61 -12.56 -7.87
N ASN A 17 6.75 -11.54 -8.05
CA ASN A 17 7.14 -10.14 -8.24
C ASN A 17 6.63 -9.21 -7.13
N TRP A 18 6.51 -9.70 -5.90
CA TRP A 18 6.12 -8.85 -4.77
C TRP A 18 7.36 -8.26 -4.08
N HIS A 19 7.23 -7.02 -3.62
CA HIS A 19 8.26 -6.36 -2.84
C HIS A 19 7.68 -5.72 -1.59
N SER A 20 8.44 -5.85 -0.50
CA SER A 20 8.15 -5.23 0.79
C SER A 20 9.02 -4.00 0.98
N CYS A 21 8.48 -2.99 1.66
CA CYS A 21 9.31 -1.95 2.24
C CYS A 21 9.81 -2.43 3.60
N ASP A 22 11.09 -2.76 3.67
CA ASP A 22 11.73 -3.26 4.89
C ASP A 22 12.07 -2.12 5.87
N LEU A 23 12.15 -0.88 5.37
CA LEU A 23 12.42 0.31 6.15
C LEU A 23 11.17 1.17 6.20
N VAL A 24 10.51 1.15 7.35
CA VAL A 24 9.27 1.89 7.59
C VAL A 24 9.44 2.83 8.77
N ASP A 25 9.23 4.11 8.52
CA ASP A 25 9.01 5.11 9.57
C ASP A 25 7.55 5.55 9.52
N ILE A 26 6.73 4.95 10.39
CA ILE A 26 5.31 5.30 10.54
C ILE A 26 5.10 6.54 11.42
N LYS A 27 6.17 7.20 11.87
CA LYS A 27 6.10 8.31 12.84
C LYS A 27 5.33 7.88 14.09
N ASN A 28 4.39 8.72 14.56
CA ASN A 28 3.53 8.42 15.71
C ASN A 28 2.15 7.89 15.30
N ASN A 29 1.99 7.42 14.06
CA ASN A 29 0.72 6.81 13.65
C ASN A 29 0.53 5.47 14.35
N ASP A 30 -0.73 5.15 14.64
CA ASP A 30 -1.11 3.80 15.06
C ASP A 30 -1.00 2.85 13.84
N LYS A 31 -0.18 1.80 13.95
CA LYS A 31 -0.01 0.77 12.91
C LYS A 31 -1.35 0.12 12.48
N TYR A 32 -2.37 0.13 13.34
CA TYR A 32 -3.69 -0.42 13.07
C TYR A 32 -4.73 0.64 12.67
N ALA A 33 -4.34 1.90 12.47
CA ALA A 33 -5.25 3.01 12.20
C ALA A 33 -6.22 2.77 11.03
N LEU A 34 -5.78 2.04 9.99
CA LEU A 34 -6.61 1.73 8.82
C LEU A 34 -7.54 0.52 9.00
N LEU A 35 -7.39 -0.28 10.06
CA LEU A 35 -8.24 -1.45 10.32
C LEU A 35 -9.52 -1.08 11.07
N GLU A 36 -9.51 -0.01 11.85
CA GLU A 36 -10.61 0.33 12.76
C GLU A 36 -11.79 1.07 12.08
N SER A 37 -11.70 1.39 10.78
CA SER A 37 -12.71 2.16 10.03
C SER A 37 -13.09 3.51 10.69
N LYS A 38 -12.20 4.07 11.53
CA LYS A 38 -12.40 5.36 12.19
C LYS A 38 -11.76 6.48 11.37
N PRO A 39 -12.34 7.70 11.38
CA PRO A 39 -11.70 8.86 10.79
C PRO A 39 -10.35 9.15 11.46
N ILE A 40 -9.30 9.29 10.65
CA ILE A 40 -7.96 9.64 11.12
C ILE A 40 -7.79 11.15 11.04
N THR A 41 -7.69 11.82 12.19
CA THR A 41 -7.61 13.29 12.24
C THR A 41 -6.18 13.83 12.29
N ASN A 42 -5.22 13.03 12.76
CA ASN A 42 -3.83 13.44 12.98
C ASN A 42 -2.86 12.55 12.19
N TRP A 43 -3.13 12.33 10.91
CA TRP A 43 -2.26 11.51 10.07
C TRP A 43 -0.94 12.21 9.81
N GLN A 44 0.17 11.57 10.20
CA GLN A 44 1.51 12.00 9.84
C GLN A 44 1.96 11.23 8.62
N THR A 45 2.48 11.87 7.58
CA THR A 45 2.91 11.15 6.38
C THR A 45 4.04 10.18 6.72
N PRO A 46 3.82 8.85 6.61
CA PRO A 46 4.88 7.86 6.82
C PRO A 46 5.88 7.87 5.66
N SER A 47 7.10 7.41 5.90
CA SER A 47 8.08 7.14 4.85
C SER A 47 8.40 5.65 4.77
N PHE A 48 8.42 5.15 3.53
CA PHE A 48 8.72 3.78 3.20
C PHE A 48 9.91 3.78 2.24
N GLU A 49 10.93 2.98 2.55
CA GLU A 49 12.07 2.78 1.66
C GLU A 49 12.12 1.32 1.23
N ILE A 50 12.32 1.11 -0.08
CA ILE A 50 12.61 -0.19 -0.65
C ILE A 50 14.11 -0.38 -0.59
N ASP A 51 14.59 -1.56 -0.22
CA ASP A 51 16.01 -1.86 -0.29
C ASP A 51 16.53 -1.55 -1.70
N LYS A 52 17.59 -0.73 -1.78
CA LYS A 52 18.25 -0.33 -3.03
C LYS A 52 18.71 -1.53 -3.85
N ASP A 53 18.99 -2.66 -3.20
CA ASP A 53 19.41 -3.90 -3.86
C ASP A 53 18.18 -4.70 -4.42
N GLY A 54 16.96 -4.32 -4.01
CA GLY A 54 15.67 -4.80 -4.54
C GLY A 54 14.97 -3.84 -5.53
N GLY A 55 15.47 -2.60 -5.69
CA GLY A 55 14.83 -1.54 -6.49
C GLY A 55 14.61 -1.83 -7.99
N ASN A 56 15.02 -3.00 -8.50
CA ASN A 56 14.83 -3.42 -9.88
C ASN A 56 13.47 -4.09 -10.17
N ILE A 57 12.65 -4.35 -9.14
CA ILE A 57 11.33 -4.98 -9.33
C ILE A 57 10.28 -3.90 -9.61
N LEU A 58 9.77 -3.89 -10.85
CA LEU A 58 8.60 -3.11 -11.23
C LEU A 58 7.34 -3.81 -10.71
N THR A 59 6.80 -3.34 -9.59
CA THR A 59 5.56 -3.88 -9.00
C THR A 59 4.45 -2.82 -8.97
N ASP A 60 3.24 -3.23 -9.31
CA ASP A 60 2.03 -2.43 -9.13
C ASP A 60 1.57 -2.39 -7.66
N LEU A 61 2.16 -3.23 -6.80
CA LEU A 61 1.78 -3.37 -5.40
C LEU A 61 3.00 -3.53 -4.49
N ILE A 62 3.10 -2.63 -3.51
CA ILE A 62 4.14 -2.62 -2.49
C ILE A 62 3.53 -3.07 -1.17
N HIS A 63 4.17 -4.05 -0.53
CA HIS A 63 3.81 -4.50 0.81
C HIS A 63 4.49 -3.66 1.90
N ASN A 64 3.85 -3.56 3.06
CA ASN A 64 4.45 -3.11 4.31
C ASN A 64 3.79 -3.85 5.47
N ASP A 65 4.52 -4.00 6.58
CA ASP A 65 4.08 -4.75 7.76
C ASP A 65 2.82 -4.18 8.43
N CYS A 66 2.48 -2.91 8.17
CA CYS A 66 1.24 -2.31 8.66
C CYS A 66 0.01 -2.72 7.83
N GLY A 67 0.20 -3.42 6.70
CA GLY A 67 -0.85 -3.80 5.77
C GLY A 67 -1.49 -2.61 5.05
N TRP A 68 -0.83 -1.44 5.07
CA TRP A 68 -1.37 -0.22 4.48
C TRP A 68 -1.27 -0.27 2.96
N ARG A 69 -2.33 0.16 2.27
CA ARG A 69 -2.30 0.21 0.80
C ARG A 69 -1.62 1.49 0.35
N ILE A 70 -0.47 1.35 -0.30
CA ILE A 70 0.26 2.45 -0.93
C ILE A 70 -0.09 2.44 -2.41
N VAL A 71 -0.56 3.56 -2.93
CA VAL A 71 -0.95 3.71 -4.34
C VAL A 71 -0.28 4.93 -4.95
N SER A 72 0.03 4.86 -6.25
CA SER A 72 0.65 5.98 -6.95
C SER A 72 -0.33 7.16 -7.11
N PRO A 73 0.17 8.42 -7.20
CA PRO A 73 -0.68 9.57 -7.55
C PRO A 73 -1.46 9.37 -8.85
N LYS A 74 -0.88 8.65 -9.83
CA LYS A 74 -1.56 8.30 -11.08
C LYS A 74 -2.79 7.42 -10.84
N PHE A 75 -2.69 6.43 -9.95
CA PHE A 75 -3.82 5.60 -9.56
C PHE A 75 -4.91 6.43 -8.87
N ILE A 76 -4.52 7.34 -7.96
CA ILE A 76 -5.47 8.26 -7.31
C ILE A 76 -6.24 9.08 -8.34
N ASN A 77 -5.54 9.69 -9.30
CA ASN A 77 -6.17 10.48 -10.36
C ASN A 77 -7.13 9.64 -11.21
N LEU A 78 -6.71 8.43 -11.60
CA LEU A 78 -7.56 7.50 -12.36
C LEU A 78 -8.84 7.14 -11.58
N MET A 79 -8.72 6.90 -10.27
CA MET A 79 -9.85 6.54 -9.44
C MET A 79 -10.78 7.72 -9.16
N GLN A 80 -10.26 8.95 -9.03
CA GLN A 80 -11.09 10.14 -8.87
C GLN A 80 -12.07 10.34 -10.03
N ASP A 81 -11.68 9.98 -11.25
CA ASP A 81 -12.58 10.05 -12.41
C ASP A 81 -13.61 8.91 -12.44
N LEU A 82 -13.28 7.76 -11.82
CA LEU A 82 -14.17 6.60 -11.72
C LEU A 82 -15.17 6.68 -10.56
N ILE A 83 -14.86 7.44 -9.51
CA ILE A 83 -15.66 7.55 -8.27
C ILE A 83 -16.54 8.82 -8.28
N LYS A 84 -16.49 9.64 -9.33
CA LYS A 84 -17.44 10.75 -9.49
C LYS A 84 -18.85 10.17 -9.76
N ASP A 85 -19.77 10.45 -8.83
CA ASP A 85 -21.22 10.22 -8.98
C ASP A 85 -21.80 10.95 -10.19
#